data_AF-A0A7Y3SZC2-F1
#
_entry.id   AF-A0A7Y3SZC2-F1
#
_cell.length_a   1.000
_cell.length_b   1.000
_cell.length_c   1.000
_cell.angle_alpha   90.00
_cell.angle_beta   90.00
_cell.angle_gamma   90.00
#
_symmetry.space_group_name_H-M   'P 1'
#
loop_
_entity.id
_entity.type
_entity.pdbx_description
1 polymer ?
#
loop_
_entity_poly.entity_id
_entity_poly.type
_entity_poly.pdbx_seq_one_letter_code
_entity_poly.pdbx_strand_id
1 'polypeptide(L)'
;MEDITSFGEIIKRERESKGLSLKGLADLISKVEENAITSSYLSRLENNDKNNPTFRLTCLITKMMGLDFKEVVHSFGYDELLDTSSKLSKFQSLDTLIRLNKINAPSIMDSGEVFDEVPLTEAEKEIFINLMKLIFTFTLETDSDNIIHLLKGILVELEVIRKSRQKTISL
;
A
#
# COMPACT_ATOMS: atom_id res chain seq x y z
N MET A 1 -4.74 -25.63 -18.46
CA MET A 1 -5.20 -25.26 -17.11
C MET A 1 -4.01 -25.49 -16.22
N GLU A 2 -3.40 -24.43 -15.72
CA GLU A 2 -2.48 -24.58 -14.58
C GLU A 2 -3.33 -25.07 -13.40
N ASP A 3 -2.92 -26.15 -12.75
CA ASP A 3 -3.56 -26.62 -11.53
C ASP A 3 -3.43 -25.51 -10.48
N ILE A 4 -4.56 -24.95 -10.06
CA ILE A 4 -4.58 -23.95 -8.98
C ILE A 4 -4.33 -24.70 -7.68
N THR A 5 -3.12 -24.57 -7.14
CA THR A 5 -2.77 -25.11 -5.82
C THR A 5 -3.65 -24.45 -4.76
N SER A 6 -4.34 -25.25 -3.95
CA SER A 6 -5.19 -24.72 -2.87
C SER A 6 -4.36 -24.17 -1.72
N PHE A 7 -4.92 -23.26 -0.91
CA PHE A 7 -4.24 -22.76 0.29
C PHE A 7 -3.83 -23.89 1.24
N GLY A 8 -4.66 -24.94 1.34
CA GLY A 8 -4.36 -26.13 2.13
C GLY A 8 -3.15 -26.91 1.61
N GLU A 9 -3.02 -27.03 0.29
CA GLU A 9 -1.89 -27.70 -0.36
C GLU A 9 -0.59 -26.93 -0.17
N ILE A 10 -0.64 -25.59 -0.23
CA ILE A 10 0.52 -24.72 0.08
C ILE A 10 0.97 -24.93 1.52
N ILE A 11 0.03 -24.94 2.48
CA ILE A 11 0.34 -25.20 3.89
C ILE A 11 0.97 -26.57 4.03
N LYS A 12 0.37 -27.62 3.45
CA LYS A 12 0.87 -28.98 3.56
C LYS A 12 2.30 -29.10 3.04
N ARG A 13 2.56 -28.58 1.84
CA ARG A 13 3.88 -28.58 1.21
C ARG A 13 4.93 -27.92 2.10
N GLU A 14 4.67 -26.71 2.59
CA GLU A 14 5.63 -25.96 3.41
C GLU A 14 5.76 -26.51 4.84
N ARG A 15 4.71 -27.15 5.37
CA ARG A 15 4.77 -27.84 6.66
C ARG A 15 5.67 -29.06 6.56
N GLU A 16 5.49 -29.86 5.53
CA GLU A 16 6.25 -31.10 5.29
C GLU A 16 7.71 -30.80 4.92
N SER A 17 7.98 -29.76 4.11
CA SER A 17 9.34 -29.31 3.79
C SER A 17 10.14 -28.92 5.03
N LYS A 18 9.45 -28.41 6.06
CA LYS A 18 10.02 -28.03 7.36
C LYS A 18 10.03 -29.15 8.40
N GLY A 19 9.56 -30.35 8.05
CA GLY A 19 9.46 -31.48 8.97
C GLY A 19 8.49 -31.24 10.15
N LEU A 20 7.54 -30.33 9.99
CA LEU A 20 6.59 -29.98 11.05
C LEU A 20 5.40 -30.95 11.05
N SER A 21 5.00 -31.38 12.24
CA SER A 21 3.69 -32.02 12.41
C SER A 21 2.57 -30.97 12.41
N LEU A 22 1.32 -31.39 12.18
CA LEU A 22 0.15 -30.52 12.32
C LEU A 22 0.08 -29.85 13.70
N LYS A 23 0.45 -30.60 14.75
CA LYS A 23 0.56 -30.07 16.11
C LYS A 23 1.69 -29.05 16.22
N GLY A 24 2.86 -29.36 15.66
CA GLY A 24 4.00 -28.44 15.65
C GLY A 24 3.69 -27.10 14.96
N LEU A 25 2.92 -27.13 13.86
CA LEU A 25 2.46 -25.90 13.21
C LEU A 25 1.43 -25.14 14.06
N ALA A 26 0.45 -25.84 14.64
CA ALA A 26 -0.53 -25.20 15.53
C ALA A 26 0.13 -24.53 16.75
N ASP A 27 1.11 -25.21 17.37
CA ASP A 27 1.88 -24.70 18.49
C ASP A 27 2.72 -23.47 18.08
N LEU A 28 3.32 -23.50 16.89
CA LEU A 28 4.10 -22.38 16.35
C LEU A 28 3.24 -21.12 16.14
N ILE A 29 2.03 -21.28 15.59
CA ILE A 29 1.09 -20.18 15.40
C ILE A 29 0.58 -19.67 16.76
N SER A 30 0.29 -20.58 17.68
CA SER A 30 -0.26 -20.26 19.00
C SER A 30 0.72 -19.51 19.92
N LYS A 31 2.02 -19.49 19.60
CA LYS A 31 3.02 -18.66 20.30
C LYS A 31 2.81 -17.16 20.10
N VAL A 32 2.25 -16.76 18.97
CA VAL A 32 2.01 -15.35 18.62
C VAL A 32 0.61 -14.94 19.03
N GLU A 33 -0.35 -15.86 18.92
CA GLU A 33 -1.73 -15.61 19.28
C GLU A 33 -2.33 -16.88 19.89
N GLU A 34 -2.57 -16.86 21.20
CA GLU A 34 -3.12 -18.01 21.91
C GLU A 34 -4.43 -18.49 21.27
N ASN A 35 -4.53 -19.81 21.09
CA ASN A 35 -5.70 -20.49 20.54
C ASN A 35 -6.10 -20.04 19.12
N ALA A 36 -5.19 -19.45 18.35
CA ALA A 36 -5.48 -19.01 16.99
C ALA A 36 -5.92 -20.15 16.06
N ILE A 37 -5.38 -21.37 16.23
CA ILE A 37 -5.70 -22.52 15.38
C ILE A 37 -5.38 -23.85 16.06
N THR A 38 -6.13 -24.90 15.73
CA THR A 38 -5.89 -26.27 16.20
C THR A 38 -5.33 -27.17 15.10
N SER A 39 -4.66 -28.25 15.48
CA SER A 39 -4.16 -29.28 14.54
C SER A 39 -5.29 -29.90 13.70
N SER A 40 -6.48 -30.08 14.29
CA SER A 40 -7.67 -30.56 13.57
C SER A 40 -8.15 -29.56 12.51
N TYR A 41 -8.11 -28.25 12.81
CA TYR A 41 -8.44 -27.22 11.83
C TYR A 41 -7.44 -27.22 10.67
N LEU A 42 -6.14 -27.30 10.96
CA LEU A 42 -5.09 -27.41 9.94
C LEU A 42 -5.29 -28.64 9.04
N SER A 43 -5.59 -29.81 9.63
CA SER A 43 -5.91 -31.02 8.87
C SER A 43 -7.05 -30.80 7.88
N ARG A 44 -8.12 -30.11 8.32
CA ARG A 44 -9.26 -29.78 7.44
C ARG A 44 -8.90 -28.79 6.34
N LEU A 45 -8.00 -27.84 6.59
CA LEU A 45 -7.47 -26.96 5.55
C LEU A 45 -6.67 -27.79 4.54
N GLU A 46 -5.73 -28.61 4.98
CA GLU A 46 -4.84 -29.41 4.13
C GLU A 46 -5.57 -30.47 3.29
N ASN A 47 -6.73 -30.93 3.74
CA ASN A 47 -7.56 -31.91 3.01
C ASN A 47 -8.64 -31.25 2.13
N ASN A 48 -8.68 -29.92 2.03
CA ASN A 48 -9.73 -29.17 1.34
C ASN A 48 -11.16 -29.42 1.89
N ASP A 49 -11.28 -29.89 3.14
CA ASP A 49 -12.56 -30.03 3.86
C ASP A 49 -13.06 -28.66 4.39
N LYS A 50 -12.19 -27.65 4.37
CA LYS A 50 -12.48 -26.28 4.77
C LYS A 50 -11.60 -25.32 3.96
N ASN A 51 -12.21 -24.55 3.06
CA ASN A 51 -11.45 -23.79 2.06
C ASN A 51 -11.45 -22.28 2.28
N ASN A 52 -12.15 -21.81 3.33
CA ASN A 52 -12.33 -20.38 3.61
C ASN A 52 -11.90 -20.03 5.05
N PRO A 53 -10.60 -20.08 5.38
CA PRO A 53 -10.10 -19.44 6.59
C PRO A 53 -10.38 -17.93 6.56
N THR A 54 -10.43 -17.29 7.72
CA THR A 54 -10.54 -15.82 7.76
C THR A 54 -9.28 -15.20 7.15
N PHE A 55 -9.40 -14.01 6.55
CA PHE A 55 -8.24 -13.30 5.99
C PHE A 55 -7.13 -13.11 7.05
N ARG A 56 -7.52 -12.77 8.28
CA ARG A 56 -6.60 -12.65 9.41
C ARG A 56 -5.82 -13.94 9.67
N LEU A 57 -6.50 -15.09 9.71
CA LEU A 57 -5.86 -16.38 9.93
C LEU A 57 -4.94 -16.76 8.75
N THR A 58 -5.36 -16.45 7.53
CA THR A 58 -4.56 -16.64 6.31
C THR A 58 -3.26 -15.85 6.38
N CYS A 59 -3.32 -14.56 6.71
CA CYS A 59 -2.15 -13.71 6.89
C CYS A 59 -1.24 -14.21 8.02
N LEU A 60 -1.82 -14.67 9.13
CA LEU A 60 -1.07 -15.22 10.25
C LEU A 60 -0.29 -16.48 9.84
N ILE A 61 -0.95 -17.46 9.23
CA ILE A 61 -0.31 -18.69 8.74
C ILE A 61 0.79 -18.35 7.71
N THR A 62 0.47 -17.48 6.74
CA THR A 62 1.40 -17.00 5.71
C THR A 62 2.67 -16.43 6.34
N LYS A 63 2.52 -15.53 7.30
CA LYS A 63 3.64 -14.90 8.01
C LYS A 63 4.46 -15.91 8.80
N MET A 64 3.79 -16.77 9.56
CA MET A 64 4.45 -17.72 10.47
C MET A 64 5.19 -18.83 9.71
N MET A 65 4.66 -19.24 8.57
CA MET A 65 5.28 -20.22 7.71
C MET A 65 6.16 -19.61 6.62
N GLY A 66 6.22 -18.28 6.50
CA GLY A 66 6.94 -17.62 5.40
C GLY A 66 6.49 -18.10 4.02
N LEU A 67 5.19 -18.29 3.83
CA LEU A 67 4.63 -18.73 2.56
C LEU A 67 4.81 -17.62 1.51
N ASP A 68 4.93 -18.00 0.24
CA ASP A 68 4.88 -17.04 -0.85
C ASP A 68 3.49 -16.38 -0.87
N PHE A 69 3.43 -15.10 -0.52
CA PHE A 69 2.18 -14.34 -0.53
C PHE A 69 1.54 -14.35 -1.91
N LYS A 70 2.34 -14.42 -2.99
CA LYS A 70 1.81 -14.49 -4.34
C LYS A 70 1.00 -15.74 -4.59
N GLU A 71 1.58 -16.86 -4.20
CA GLU A 71 0.94 -18.16 -4.30
C GLU A 71 -0.31 -18.25 -3.41
N VAL A 72 -0.25 -17.68 -2.19
CA VAL A 72 -1.40 -17.65 -1.29
C VAL A 72 -2.56 -16.88 -1.90
N VAL A 73 -2.33 -15.69 -2.46
CA VAL A 73 -3.40 -14.89 -3.08
C VAL A 73 -3.93 -15.56 -4.36
N HIS A 74 -3.06 -16.20 -5.15
CA HIS A 74 -3.45 -17.02 -6.30
C HIS A 74 -4.39 -18.15 -5.88
N SER A 75 -4.10 -18.84 -4.77
CA SER A 75 -4.94 -19.94 -4.26
C SER A 75 -6.37 -19.54 -3.88
N PHE A 76 -6.62 -18.23 -3.69
CA PHE A 76 -7.95 -17.68 -3.46
C PHE A 76 -8.57 -17.02 -4.70
N GLY A 77 -7.91 -17.09 -5.87
CA GLY A 77 -8.38 -16.52 -7.13
C GLY A 77 -8.24 -15.00 -7.24
N TYR A 78 -7.32 -14.39 -6.48
CA TYR A 78 -7.13 -12.93 -6.44
C TYR A 78 -5.84 -12.46 -7.15
N ASP A 79 -5.37 -13.19 -8.16
CA ASP A 79 -4.16 -12.86 -8.94
C ASP A 79 -4.08 -11.44 -9.45
N GLU A 80 -5.24 -10.89 -9.78
CA GLU A 80 -5.39 -9.52 -10.26
C GLU A 80 -4.97 -8.44 -9.26
N LEU A 81 -4.84 -8.79 -7.97
CA LEU A 81 -4.29 -7.94 -6.91
C LEU A 81 -2.75 -7.88 -6.95
N LEU A 82 -2.11 -8.90 -7.53
CA LEU A 82 -0.66 -9.07 -7.52
C LEU A 82 0.00 -8.83 -8.87
N ASP A 83 -0.80 -8.76 -9.92
CA ASP A 83 -0.33 -8.45 -11.26
C ASP A 83 0.16 -7.00 -11.34
N THR A 84 1.39 -6.83 -10.86
CA THR A 84 2.21 -5.63 -10.92
C THR A 84 2.79 -5.44 -12.33
N SER A 85 2.75 -6.46 -13.18
CA SER A 85 3.32 -6.42 -14.53
C SER A 85 2.43 -5.73 -15.57
N SER A 86 1.13 -5.58 -15.30
CA SER A 86 0.18 -4.87 -16.17
C SER A 86 -0.52 -3.66 -15.51
N LYS A 87 -0.32 -3.43 -14.21
CA LYS A 87 -0.99 -2.36 -13.43
C LYS A 87 -0.09 -1.43 -12.61
N LEU A 88 1.26 -1.55 -12.66
CA LEU A 88 2.12 -0.45 -12.19
C LEU A 88 1.95 0.85 -13.04
N SER A 89 1.18 0.78 -14.13
CA SER A 89 0.82 1.90 -14.99
C SER A 89 -0.58 2.51 -14.72
N LYS A 90 -1.19 2.33 -13.55
CA LYS A 90 -2.52 2.90 -13.28
C LYS A 90 -2.65 3.60 -11.93
N PHE A 91 -1.78 4.57 -11.64
CA PHE A 91 -2.34 5.76 -11.00
C PHE A 91 -3.29 6.39 -12.02
N GLN A 92 -4.60 6.11 -11.90
CA GLN A 92 -5.61 6.68 -12.81
C GLN A 92 -5.70 8.21 -12.70
N SER A 93 -5.19 8.77 -11.61
CA SER A 93 -5.14 10.20 -11.38
C SER A 93 -3.84 10.58 -10.65
N LEU A 94 -3.38 11.81 -10.93
CA LEU A 94 -2.26 12.44 -10.23
C LEU A 94 -2.52 12.49 -8.71
N ASP A 95 -3.78 12.70 -8.32
CA ASP A 95 -4.22 12.72 -6.91
C ASP A 95 -3.85 11.43 -6.19
N THR A 96 -4.17 10.28 -6.79
CA THR A 96 -3.90 8.97 -6.20
C THR A 96 -2.39 8.73 -6.09
N LEU A 97 -1.61 9.18 -7.09
CA LEU A 97 -0.16 9.10 -7.06
C LEU A 97 0.41 9.90 -5.89
N ILE A 98 -0.05 11.12 -5.68
CA ILE A 98 0.46 11.99 -4.62
C ILE A 98 0.07 11.48 -3.23
N ARG A 99 -1.17 11.03 -3.04
CA ARG A 99 -1.65 10.55 -1.73
C ARG A 99 -0.92 9.30 -1.26
N LEU A 100 -0.75 8.32 -2.15
CA LEU A 100 -0.24 7.00 -1.78
C LEU A 100 1.29 6.95 -1.61
N ASN A 101 2.02 7.92 -2.14
CA ASN A 101 3.47 7.95 -2.05
C ASN A 101 3.97 8.87 -0.94
N LYS A 102 5.14 8.52 -0.39
CA LYS A 102 5.93 9.44 0.43
C LYS A 102 6.71 10.34 -0.52
N ILE A 103 6.32 11.61 -0.59
CA ILE A 103 6.97 12.61 -1.42
C ILE A 103 7.75 13.53 -0.50
N ASN A 104 9.07 13.50 -0.62
CA ASN A 104 9.95 14.44 0.06
C ASN A 104 9.98 15.75 -0.70
N ALA A 105 9.96 16.86 0.04
CA ALA A 105 10.05 18.19 -0.52
C ALA A 105 11.01 19.02 0.33
N PRO A 106 11.70 20.02 -0.27
CA PRO A 106 12.53 20.95 0.46
C PRO A 106 11.81 21.54 1.68
N SER A 107 12.49 21.52 2.81
CA SER A 107 12.00 22.10 4.07
C SER A 107 12.84 23.31 4.48
N ILE A 108 14.16 23.25 4.29
CA ILE A 108 15.08 24.34 4.63
C ILE A 108 15.87 24.73 3.39
N MET A 109 15.85 26.02 3.07
CA MET A 109 16.74 26.62 2.08
C MET A 109 17.54 27.74 2.73
N ASP A 110 18.85 27.71 2.58
CA ASP A 110 19.74 28.83 2.92
C ASP A 110 20.57 29.16 1.67
N SER A 111 20.71 30.44 1.35
CA SER A 111 21.54 30.90 0.23
C SER A 111 21.26 30.21 -1.14
N GLY A 112 20.04 29.70 -1.33
CA GLY A 112 19.60 29.04 -2.56
C GLY A 112 19.84 27.52 -2.60
N GLU A 113 20.48 26.93 -1.60
CA GLU A 113 20.70 25.49 -1.49
C GLU A 113 19.66 24.83 -0.57
N VAL A 114 19.17 23.65 -0.95
CA VAL A 114 18.27 22.84 -0.13
C VAL A 114 19.10 22.02 0.85
N PHE A 115 18.95 22.28 2.15
CA PHE A 115 19.72 21.59 3.20
C PHE A 115 18.98 20.40 3.79
N ASP A 116 17.65 20.39 3.67
CA ASP A 116 16.83 19.33 4.22
C ASP A 116 15.56 19.11 3.39
N GLU A 117 15.19 17.84 3.26
CA GLU A 117 13.96 17.41 2.61
C GLU A 117 13.12 16.58 3.58
N VAL A 118 11.91 17.04 3.83
CA VAL A 118 10.99 16.41 4.77
C VAL A 118 9.73 15.99 4.01
N PRO A 119 9.19 14.79 4.26
CA PRO A 119 7.99 14.32 3.58
C PRO A 119 6.84 15.33 3.71
N LEU A 120 6.04 15.44 2.64
CA LEU A 120 4.78 16.18 2.68
C LEU A 120 3.84 15.56 3.70
N THR A 121 3.30 16.41 4.58
CA THR A 121 2.16 16.04 5.42
C THR A 121 0.92 15.81 4.54
N GLU A 122 -0.09 15.12 5.08
CA GLU A 122 -1.33 14.87 4.32
C GLU A 122 -2.04 16.18 3.91
N ALA A 123 -1.99 17.21 4.76
CA ALA A 123 -2.53 18.54 4.41
C ALA A 123 -1.75 19.18 3.24
N GLU A 124 -0.42 19.07 3.24
CA GLU A 124 0.43 19.60 2.18
C GLU A 124 0.28 18.83 0.86
N LYS A 125 0.02 17.51 0.94
CA LYS A 125 -0.32 16.72 -0.23
C LYS A 125 -1.59 17.21 -0.90
N GLU A 126 -2.64 17.55 -0.13
CA GLU A 126 -3.87 18.11 -0.71
C GLU A 126 -3.66 19.48 -1.36
N ILE A 127 -2.86 20.35 -0.73
CA ILE A 127 -2.45 21.64 -1.33
C ILE A 127 -1.69 21.40 -2.63
N PHE A 128 -0.75 20.44 -2.64
CA PHE A 128 0.03 20.11 -3.83
C PHE A 128 -0.84 19.54 -4.95
N ILE A 129 -1.81 18.68 -4.63
CA ILE A 129 -2.79 18.17 -5.60
C ILE A 129 -3.59 19.31 -6.22
N ASN A 130 -4.11 20.24 -5.40
CA ASN A 130 -4.87 21.39 -5.88
C ASN A 130 -4.02 22.31 -6.75
N LEU A 131 -2.78 22.57 -6.36
CA LEU A 131 -1.84 23.36 -7.14
C LEU A 131 -1.59 22.73 -8.52
N MET A 132 -1.34 21.42 -8.57
CA MET A 132 -1.12 20.71 -9.84
C MET A 132 -2.37 20.74 -10.73
N LYS A 133 -3.57 20.58 -10.15
CA LYS A 133 -4.83 20.72 -10.90
C LYS A 133 -4.98 22.13 -11.47
N LEU A 134 -4.73 23.17 -10.68
CA LEU A 134 -4.80 24.55 -11.14
C LEU A 134 -3.80 24.84 -12.28
N ILE A 135 -2.57 24.32 -12.17
CA ILE A 135 -1.56 24.44 -13.22
C ILE A 135 -2.03 23.75 -14.51
N PHE A 136 -2.51 22.51 -14.44
CA PHE A 136 -2.99 21.82 -15.63
C PHE A 136 -4.23 22.50 -16.24
N THR A 137 -5.18 22.95 -15.42
CA THR A 137 -6.33 23.73 -15.89
C THR A 137 -5.88 25.03 -16.57
N PHE A 138 -4.92 25.74 -15.98
CA PHE A 138 -4.33 26.94 -16.56
C PHE A 138 -3.72 26.67 -17.94
N THR A 139 -3.04 25.54 -18.14
CA THR A 139 -2.46 25.19 -19.46
C THR A 139 -3.49 24.89 -20.55
N LEU A 140 -4.74 24.62 -20.17
CA LEU A 140 -5.82 24.28 -21.10
C LEU A 140 -6.83 25.42 -21.29
N GLU A 141 -6.79 26.45 -20.44
CA GLU A 141 -7.71 27.57 -20.49
C GLU A 141 -7.34 28.55 -21.61
N THR A 142 -8.37 29.07 -22.27
CA THR A 142 -8.23 30.02 -23.40
C THR A 142 -8.92 31.36 -23.13
N ASP A 143 -9.83 31.41 -22.15
CA ASP A 143 -10.50 32.63 -21.73
C ASP A 143 -9.59 33.48 -20.82
N SER A 144 -9.39 34.75 -21.20
CA SER A 144 -8.46 35.66 -20.52
C SER A 144 -8.86 35.97 -19.07
N ASP A 145 -10.15 36.06 -18.78
CA ASP A 145 -10.63 36.38 -17.44
C ASP A 145 -10.43 35.17 -16.53
N ASN A 146 -10.74 33.97 -17.02
CA ASN A 146 -10.49 32.71 -16.31
C ASN A 146 -9.01 32.46 -16.06
N ILE A 147 -8.13 32.79 -17.01
CA ILE A 147 -6.67 32.71 -16.86
C ILE A 147 -6.21 33.55 -15.65
N ILE A 148 -6.70 34.78 -15.51
CA ILE A 148 -6.36 35.66 -14.38
C ILE A 148 -6.85 35.05 -13.07
N HIS A 149 -8.07 34.51 -13.05
CA HIS A 149 -8.61 33.82 -11.88
C HIS A 149 -7.78 32.59 -11.48
N LEU A 150 -7.34 31.78 -12.44
CA LEU A 150 -6.51 30.60 -12.22
C LEU A 150 -5.12 30.98 -11.69
N LEU A 151 -4.48 32.00 -12.26
CA LEU A 151 -3.19 32.52 -11.76
C LEU A 151 -3.31 32.99 -10.31
N LYS A 152 -4.38 33.71 -9.98
CA LYS A 152 -4.64 34.12 -8.60
C LYS A 152 -4.81 32.91 -7.67
N GLY A 153 -5.52 31.87 -8.12
CA GLY A 153 -5.66 30.62 -7.39
C GLY A 153 -4.31 29.93 -7.12
N ILE A 154 -3.46 29.83 -8.15
CA ILE A 154 -2.11 29.24 -8.02
C ILE A 154 -1.29 30.02 -6.98
N LEU A 155 -1.28 31.36 -7.04
CA LEU A 155 -0.55 32.18 -6.09
C LEU A 155 -1.07 32.03 -4.65
N VAL A 156 -2.37 31.84 -4.47
CA VAL A 156 -2.97 31.59 -3.15
C VAL A 156 -2.50 30.25 -2.59
N GLU A 157 -2.56 29.16 -3.36
CA GLU A 157 -2.11 27.84 -2.90
C GLU A 157 -0.61 27.82 -2.60
N LEU A 158 0.21 28.50 -3.43
CA LEU A 158 1.65 28.67 -3.17
C LEU A 158 1.92 29.41 -1.85
N GLU A 159 1.11 30.40 -1.50
CA GLU A 159 1.25 31.11 -0.24
C GLU A 159 0.87 30.23 0.97
N VAL A 160 -0.14 29.37 0.82
CA VAL A 160 -0.55 28.43 1.87
C VAL A 160 0.55 27.41 2.16
N ILE A 161 1.11 26.78 1.11
CA ILE A 161 2.19 25.80 1.30
C ILE A 161 3.46 26.46 1.84
N ARG A 162 3.79 27.69 1.41
CA ARG A 162 4.91 28.48 1.97
C ARG A 162 4.76 28.67 3.48
N LYS A 163 3.58 29.10 3.93
CA LYS A 163 3.29 29.27 5.37
C LYS A 163 3.32 27.96 6.14
N SER A 164 2.82 26.87 5.55
CA SER A 164 2.89 25.53 6.16
C SER A 164 4.34 25.14 6.43
N ARG A 165 5.19 25.28 5.42
CA ARG A 165 6.61 24.90 5.50
C ARG A 165 7.42 25.78 6.45
N GLN A 166 7.18 27.10 6.46
CA GLN A 166 7.87 28.02 7.39
C GLN A 166 7.56 27.74 8.87
N LYS A 167 6.35 27.24 9.19
CA LYS A 167 6.01 26.85 10.57
C LYS A 167 6.79 25.62 11.04
N THR A 168 7.09 24.70 10.14
CA THR A 168 7.85 23.47 10.44
C THR A 168 9.34 23.74 10.69
N ILE A 169 9.89 24.85 10.18
CA ILE A 169 11.29 25.29 10.40
C ILE A 169 11.48 25.95 11.78
N SER A 170 10.40 26.37 12.44
CA SER A 170 10.43 27.17 13.68
C SER A 170 10.25 26.35 14.97
N LEU A 171 10.29 25.03 14.89
CA LEU A 171 10.17 24.07 15.99
C LEU A 171 11.44 23.22 16.08
#